data_AF-A0A3E1EXI3-F1
#
_entry.id   AF-A0A3E1EXI3-F1
#
_cell.length_a   1.000
_cell.length_b   1.000
_cell.length_c   1.000
_cell.angle_alpha   90.00
_cell.angle_beta   90.00
_cell.angle_gamma   90.00
#
_symmetry.space_group_name_H-M   'P 1'
#
loop_
_entity.id
_entity.type
_entity.pdbx_description
1 polymer ?
#
loop_
_entity_poly.entity_id
_entity_poly.type
_entity_poly.pdbx_seq_one_letter_code
_entity_poly.pdbx_strand_id
1 'polypeptide(L)'
;MKLFFTFLSALFFVSCSNQPLCDCVQAGDEVNRISASFFDRAPTKAGEDSLRLAKENRDKLCAPFQDMAPQELHERAAECASLEFSAE
;
A
#
# COMPACT_ATOMS: atom_id res chain seq x y z
N MET A 1 35.20 6.98 -28.94
CA MET A 1 33.91 7.70 -28.82
C MET A 1 32.76 6.72 -29.00
N LYS A 2 31.62 6.98 -28.33
CA LYS A 2 30.53 6.07 -27.88
C LYS A 2 30.90 5.43 -26.52
N LEU A 3 30.78 6.07 -25.35
CA LEU A 3 29.75 6.94 -24.75
C LEU A 3 28.37 6.29 -24.61
N PHE A 4 27.97 6.18 -23.33
CA PHE A 4 26.64 6.01 -22.74
C PHE A 4 25.99 4.61 -22.80
N PHE A 5 25.95 3.89 -21.66
CA PHE A 5 24.86 4.04 -20.69
C PHE A 5 25.16 3.25 -19.41
N THR A 6 25.64 3.98 -18.40
CA THR A 6 25.48 3.65 -16.98
C THR A 6 23.99 3.73 -16.66
N PHE A 7 23.36 2.66 -16.15
CA PHE A 7 22.17 2.76 -15.29
C PHE A 7 22.01 1.42 -14.54
N LEU A 8 22.58 1.33 -13.34
CA LEU A 8 21.94 1.71 -12.08
C LEU A 8 21.30 0.47 -11.46
N SER A 9 22.13 -0.15 -10.61
CA SER A 9 21.77 -0.87 -9.41
C SER A 9 20.36 -0.57 -8.90
N ALA A 10 19.37 -1.35 -9.32
CA ALA A 10 18.12 -1.48 -8.58
C ALA A 10 18.33 -2.54 -7.50
N LEU A 11 19.16 -2.16 -6.51
CA LEU A 11 19.10 -2.75 -5.18
C LEU A 11 17.71 -2.40 -4.64
N PHE A 12 16.71 -3.23 -4.94
CA PHE A 12 15.51 -3.30 -4.13
C PHE A 12 15.93 -3.89 -2.78
N PHE A 13 16.48 -3.03 -1.93
CA PHE A 13 16.40 -3.23 -0.49
C PHE A 13 14.91 -3.17 -0.14
N VAL A 14 14.23 -4.32 -0.25
CA VAL A 14 13.01 -4.54 0.50
C VAL A 14 13.45 -4.54 1.95
N SER A 15 13.53 -3.34 2.54
CA SER A 15 13.68 -3.19 3.97
C SER A 15 12.41 -3.79 4.56
N CYS A 16 12.49 -5.03 5.05
CA CYS A 16 11.46 -5.61 5.92
C CYS A 16 11.49 -4.86 7.26
N SER A 17 11.05 -3.60 7.25
CA SER A 17 10.63 -2.95 8.47
C SER A 17 9.30 -3.59 8.85
N ASN A 18 9.27 -4.36 9.94
CA ASN A 18 8.02 -4.83 10.56
C ASN A 18 7.25 -3.61 11.09
N GLN A 19 6.52 -2.94 10.21
CA GLN A 19 5.76 -1.73 10.53
C GLN A 19 4.29 -1.98 10.22
N PRO A 20 3.50 -2.50 11.19
CA PRO A 20 2.17 -3.04 10.91
C PRO A 20 1.18 -1.98 10.38
N LEU A 21 1.39 -0.69 10.70
CA LEU A 21 0.60 0.40 10.12
C LEU A 21 0.90 0.57 8.63
N CYS A 22 2.16 0.49 8.22
CA CYS A 22 2.54 0.58 6.81
C CYS A 22 2.00 -0.63 6.02
N ASP A 23 2.01 -1.83 6.61
CA ASP A 23 1.40 -3.01 6.01
C ASP A 23 -0.11 -2.84 5.81
N CYS A 24 -0.81 -2.23 6.78
CA CYS A 24 -2.21 -1.86 6.66
C CYS A 24 -2.45 -0.89 5.51
N VAL A 25 -1.64 0.17 5.41
CA VAL A 25 -1.75 1.15 4.31
C VAL A 25 -1.49 0.50 2.95
N GLN A 26 -0.42 -0.29 2.83
CA GLN A 26 -0.08 -0.96 1.58
C GLN A 26 -1.19 -1.94 1.15
N ALA A 27 -1.82 -2.63 2.11
CA ALA A 27 -2.98 -3.46 1.83
C ALA A 27 -4.20 -2.62 1.37
N GLY A 28 -4.35 -1.40 1.87
CA GLY A 28 -5.31 -0.41 1.37
C GLY A 28 -5.05 0.00 -0.08
N ASP A 29 -3.79 0.30 -0.42
CA ASP A 29 -3.39 0.65 -1.79
C ASP A 29 -3.63 -0.49 -2.77
N GLU A 30 -3.43 -1.73 -2.34
CA GLU A 30 -3.74 -2.90 -3.17
C GLU A 30 -5.25 -3.03 -3.44
N VAL A 31 -6.10 -2.79 -2.44
CA VAL A 31 -7.56 -2.71 -2.63
C VAL A 31 -7.92 -1.61 -3.63
N ASN A 32 -7.29 -0.45 -3.52
CA ASN A 32 -7.51 0.68 -4.43
C ASN A 32 -7.07 0.32 -5.86
N ARG A 33 -5.90 -0.30 -6.03
CA ARG A 33 -5.38 -0.73 -7.34
C ARG A 33 -6.29 -1.75 -8.02
N ILE A 34 -6.73 -2.78 -7.28
CA ILE A 34 -7.63 -3.81 -7.82
C ILE A 34 -8.99 -3.19 -8.17
N SER A 35 -9.56 -2.37 -7.29
CA SER A 35 -10.86 -1.74 -7.55
C SER A 35 -10.81 -0.75 -8.71
N ALA A 36 -9.73 0.03 -8.83
CA ALA A 36 -9.50 0.93 -9.96
C ALA A 36 -9.47 0.17 -11.30
N SER A 37 -8.90 -1.03 -11.31
CA SER A 37 -8.86 -1.86 -12.54
C SER A 37 -10.24 -2.17 -13.12
N PHE A 38 -11.33 -2.09 -12.33
CA PHE A 38 -12.69 -2.34 -12.81
C PHE A 38 -13.28 -1.17 -13.61
N PHE A 39 -12.65 0.00 -13.58
CA PHE A 39 -13.03 1.09 -14.48
C PHE A 39 -12.50 0.88 -15.91
N ASP A 40 -11.40 0.13 -16.05
CA ASP A 40 -10.74 -0.10 -17.34
C ASP A 40 -11.07 -1.46 -17.98
N ARG A 41 -11.79 -2.34 -17.26
CA ARG A 41 -12.18 -3.66 -17.76
C ARG A 41 -13.55 -4.09 -17.25
N ALA A 42 -14.22 -4.95 -18.01
CA ALA A 42 -15.44 -5.59 -17.56
C ALA A 42 -15.19 -6.38 -16.25
N PRO A 43 -16.05 -6.24 -15.23
CA PRO A 43 -15.96 -7.04 -14.02
C PRO A 43 -15.99 -8.53 -14.34
N THR A 44 -15.15 -9.30 -13.64
CA THR A 44 -15.09 -10.76 -13.75
C THR A 44 -15.17 -11.37 -12.36
N LYS A 45 -15.66 -12.60 -12.27
CA LYS A 45 -15.73 -13.31 -10.99
C LYS A 45 -14.38 -13.43 -10.29
N ALA A 46 -13.32 -13.71 -11.05
CA ALA A 46 -11.95 -13.75 -10.54
C ALA A 46 -11.49 -12.37 -10.01
N GLY A 47 -11.88 -11.30 -10.70
CA GLY A 47 -11.64 -9.93 -10.23
C GLY A 47 -12.34 -9.66 -8.90
N GLU A 48 -13.63 -9.98 -8.80
CA GLU A 48 -14.42 -9.82 -7.58
C GLU A 48 -13.84 -10.60 -6.41
N ASP A 49 -13.42 -11.85 -6.65
CA ASP A 49 -12.81 -12.70 -5.63
C ASP A 49 -11.45 -12.15 -5.18
N SER A 50 -10.65 -11.61 -6.11
CA SER A 50 -9.39 -10.93 -5.79
C SER A 50 -9.63 -9.69 -4.92
N LEU A 51 -10.63 -8.88 -5.27
CA LEU A 51 -11.00 -7.70 -4.49
C LEU A 51 -11.49 -8.06 -3.09
N ARG A 52 -12.30 -9.13 -2.97
CA ARG A 52 -12.78 -9.64 -1.68
C ARG A 52 -11.62 -10.06 -0.78
N LEU A 53 -10.69 -10.87 -1.30
CA LEU A 53 -9.52 -11.32 -0.55
C LEU A 53 -8.61 -10.16 -0.14
N ALA A 54 -8.42 -9.17 -1.02
CA ALA A 54 -7.64 -7.98 -0.69
C ALA A 54 -8.29 -7.16 0.43
N LYS A 55 -9.62 -7.01 0.43
CA LYS A 55 -10.36 -6.35 1.51
C LYS A 55 -10.22 -7.10 2.83
N GLU A 56 -10.40 -8.42 2.83
CA GLU A 56 -10.23 -9.25 4.02
C GLU A 56 -8.81 -9.14 4.61
N ASN A 57 -7.79 -9.12 3.76
CA ASN A 57 -6.41 -8.95 4.19
C ASN A 57 -6.17 -7.56 4.80
N ARG A 58 -6.63 -6.49 4.13
CA ARG A 58 -6.56 -5.13 4.65
C ARG A 58 -7.26 -5.04 6.01
N ASP A 59 -8.49 -5.54 6.13
CA ASP A 59 -9.27 -5.44 7.38
C ASP A 59 -8.56 -6.15 8.53
N LYS A 60 -7.94 -7.31 8.27
CA LYS A 60 -7.12 -8.01 9.25
C LYS A 60 -5.89 -7.21 9.70
N LEU A 61 -5.15 -6.62 8.75
CA LEU A 61 -3.95 -5.84 9.04
C LEU A 61 -4.28 -4.51 9.72
N CYS A 62 -5.41 -3.92 9.34
CA CYS A 62 -5.84 -2.61 9.81
C CYS A 62 -6.63 -2.65 11.12
N ALA A 63 -7.12 -3.81 11.57
CA ALA A 63 -7.94 -3.95 12.77
C ALA A 63 -7.38 -3.24 14.02
N PRO A 64 -6.06 -3.27 14.32
CA PRO A 64 -5.52 -2.58 15.49
C PRO A 64 -5.61 -1.05 15.41
N PHE A 65 -5.78 -0.49 14.21
CA PHE A 65 -5.66 0.93 13.90
C PHE A 65 -7.01 1.63 13.69
N GLN A 66 -8.11 0.88 13.52
CA GLN A 66 -9.42 1.43 13.15
C GLN A 66 -10.00 2.39 14.20
N ASP A 67 -9.73 2.13 15.47
CA ASP A 67 -10.22 2.92 16.60
C ASP A 67 -9.15 3.87 17.17
N MET A 68 -7.97 3.95 16.56
CA MET A 68 -6.93 4.88 17.01
C MET A 68 -7.31 6.33 16.72
N ALA A 69 -6.96 7.22 17.64
CA ALA A 69 -7.17 8.65 17.44
C ALA A 69 -6.32 9.15 16.25
N PRO A 70 -6.80 10.13 15.47
CA PRO A 70 -6.05 10.65 14.31
C PRO A 70 -4.63 11.12 14.65
N GLN A 71 -4.44 11.72 15.83
CA GLN A 71 -3.11 12.14 16.27
C GLN A 71 -2.17 10.95 16.49
N GLU A 72 -2.64 9.88 17.13
CA GLU A 72 -1.83 8.67 17.37
C GLU A 72 -1.50 7.95 16.06
N LEU A 73 -2.44 7.93 15.11
CA LEU A 73 -2.19 7.42 13.76
C LEU A 73 -1.13 8.25 13.04
N HIS A 74 -1.19 9.57 13.15
CA HIS A 74 -0.20 10.47 12.54
C HIS A 74 1.20 10.27 13.13
N GLU A 75 1.31 10.12 14.45
CA GLU A 75 2.58 9.82 15.12
C GLU A 75 3.16 8.48 14.65
N ARG A 76 2.33 7.42 14.57
CA ARG A 76 2.76 6.10 14.09
C ARG A 76 3.06 6.09 12.59
N ALA A 77 2.42 6.95 11.81
CA ALA A 77 2.65 7.09 10.39
C ALA A 77 4.03 7.68 10.05
N ALA A 78 4.63 8.45 10.95
CA ALA A 78 5.99 8.98 10.77
C ALA A 78 7.04 7.87 10.61
N GLU A 79 6.72 6.64 11.03
CA GLU A 79 7.56 5.46 10.86
C GLU A 79 7.42 4.80 9.47
N CYS A 80 6.42 5.22 8.68
CA CYS A 80 6.24 4.80 7.30
C CYS A 80 6.95 5.79 6.37
N ALA A 81 8.06 5.38 5.77
CA ALA A 81 8.85 6.19 4.83
C ALA A 81 8.07 6.69 3.59
N SER A 82 6.85 6.22 3.37
CA SER A 82 6.02 6.48 2.19
C SER A 82 4.68 7.19 2.47
N LEU A 83 4.38 7.55 3.72
CA LEU A 83 3.11 8.20 4.08
C LEU A 83 3.27 9.72 4.23
N GLU A 84 3.28 10.45 3.12
CA GLU A 84 3.06 11.90 3.17
C GLU A 84 1.57 12.17 3.38
N PHE A 85 1.20 12.52 4.62
CA PHE A 85 -0.13 13.07 4.90
C PHE A 85 -0.14 14.55 4.50
N SER A 86 -0.79 14.89 3.38
CA SER A 86 -1.13 16.28 3.08
C SER A 86 -2.26 16.72 4.00
N ALA A 87 -1.94 17.55 4.99
CA ALA A 87 -2.95 18.29 5.73
C ALA A 87 -3.40 19.47 4.87
N GLU A 88 -4.55 19.33 4.21
CA GLU A 88 -5.29 20.46 3.61
C GLU A 88 -6.39 20.94 4.57
#